data_AF-A0A6G0U6D4-F1
#
_entry.id   AF-A0A6G0U6D4-F1
#
_cell.length_a   1.000
_cell.length_b   1.000
_cell.length_c   1.000
_cell.angle_alpha   90.00
_cell.angle_beta   90.00
_cell.angle_gamma   90.00
#
_symmetry.space_group_name_H-M   'P 1'
#
loop_
_entity.id
_entity.type
_entity.pdbx_description
1 polymer ?
#
loop_
_entity_poly.entity_id
_entity_poly.type
_entity_poly.pdbx_seq_one_letter_code
_entity_poly.pdbx_strand_id
1 'polypeptide(L)'
;MEDEQDSVEIENPTKSATILCVQYLISQHMQFKNVIKKDDLTKTVFKGLNIGKNYERIMEDVENTLKNTFGFSISYIKSDRKQFIIVNNIDDIDVLEFNSSEESKYRILLKPIIGALVMLRTPISEGQMWNILEKFALKLNLEMDYIKQIVKGDFVRDQYLQFKITDDTTIMLDPEKTSYWFTLGPRALEECDQMAVLNRVGELYNKPAKSFKRVYAALIK
;
A
#
# COMPACT_ATOMS: atom_id res chain seq x y z
N MET A 1 -49.71 -25.07 20.52
CA MET A 1 -48.59 -25.13 19.57
C MET A 1 -48.04 -23.74 19.58
N GLU A 2 -47.13 -23.50 20.52
CA GLU A 2 -46.50 -22.22 20.76
C GLU A 2 -45.38 -22.06 19.73
N ASP A 3 -45.40 -20.94 19.02
CA ASP A 3 -44.35 -20.54 18.11
C ASP A 3 -43.10 -20.19 18.93
N GLU A 4 -42.15 -21.12 19.00
CA GLU A 4 -40.77 -20.83 19.40
C GLU A 4 -40.14 -19.92 18.35
N GLN A 5 -40.29 -18.62 18.61
CA GLN A 5 -39.56 -17.58 17.92
C GLN A 5 -38.11 -17.66 18.41
N ASP A 6 -37.29 -18.42 17.67
CA ASP A 6 -35.85 -18.55 17.83
C ASP A 6 -35.21 -17.15 17.75
N SER A 7 -35.14 -16.48 18.90
CA SER A 7 -34.42 -15.23 19.05
C SER A 7 -32.95 -15.58 18.99
N VAL A 8 -32.32 -15.33 17.84
CA VAL A 8 -30.86 -15.33 17.71
C VAL A 8 -30.34 -14.31 18.73
N GLU A 9 -29.89 -14.80 19.89
CA GLU A 9 -29.18 -14.00 20.88
C GLU A 9 -28.03 -13.31 20.15
N ILE A 10 -28.06 -11.98 20.12
CA ILE A 10 -26.96 -11.19 19.56
C ILE A 10 -25.77 -11.42 20.51
N GLU A 11 -24.93 -12.41 20.16
CA GLU A 11 -23.62 -12.62 20.76
C GLU A 11 -22.92 -11.26 20.85
N ASN A 12 -22.73 -10.78 22.09
CA ASN A 12 -22.00 -9.56 22.48
C ASN A 12 -21.84 -8.50 21.36
N PRO A 13 -22.56 -7.35 21.41
CA PRO A 13 -22.52 -6.31 20.38
C PRO A 13 -21.10 -5.89 19.94
N THR A 14 -20.12 -6.01 20.84
CA THR A 14 -18.70 -5.75 20.58
C THR A 14 -18.08 -6.77 19.62
N LYS A 15 -18.36 -8.06 19.81
CA LYS A 15 -17.88 -9.14 18.93
C LYS A 15 -18.48 -9.04 17.53
N SER A 16 -19.78 -8.81 17.45
CA SER A 16 -20.47 -8.59 16.17
C SER A 16 -19.88 -7.38 15.43
N ALA A 17 -19.63 -6.27 16.12
CA ALA A 17 -18.97 -5.09 15.56
C ALA A 17 -17.54 -5.39 15.06
N THR A 18 -16.75 -6.17 15.80
CA THR A 18 -15.40 -6.60 15.38
C THR A 18 -15.46 -7.40 14.09
N ILE A 19 -16.34 -8.40 14.00
CA ILE A 19 -16.48 -9.27 12.81
C ILE A 19 -16.89 -8.44 11.59
N LEU A 20 -17.90 -7.58 11.72
CA LEU A 20 -18.37 -6.72 10.63
C LEU A 20 -17.27 -5.75 10.16
N CYS A 21 -16.49 -5.21 11.09
CA CYS A 21 -15.37 -4.34 10.76
C CYS A 21 -14.29 -5.08 9.99
N VAL A 22 -13.87 -6.27 10.45
CA VAL A 22 -12.88 -7.11 9.76
C VAL A 22 -13.35 -7.45 8.34
N GLN A 23 -14.60 -7.91 8.18
CA GLN A 23 -15.17 -8.25 6.88
C GLN A 23 -15.18 -7.04 5.94
N TYR A 24 -15.59 -5.87 6.44
CA TYR A 24 -15.57 -4.64 5.67
C TYR A 24 -14.14 -4.27 5.23
N LEU A 25 -13.17 -4.28 6.14
CA LEU A 25 -11.79 -3.89 5.86
C LEU A 25 -11.12 -4.83 4.84
N ILE A 26 -11.33 -6.15 4.95
CA ILE A 26 -10.80 -7.12 3.99
C ILE A 26 -11.48 -6.92 2.63
N SER A 27 -12.80 -6.80 2.59
CA SER A 27 -13.53 -6.57 1.34
C SER A 27 -13.06 -5.30 0.63
N GLN A 28 -12.90 -4.21 1.40
CA GLN A 28 -12.30 -2.99 0.88
C GLN A 28 -10.90 -3.25 0.35
N HIS A 29 -9.98 -3.86 1.10
CA HIS A 29 -8.62 -4.11 0.64
C HIS A 29 -8.55 -4.97 -0.63
N MET A 30 -9.39 -5.99 -0.74
CA MET A 30 -9.42 -6.90 -1.89
C MET A 30 -9.96 -6.24 -3.16
N GLN A 31 -10.95 -5.35 -3.02
CA GLN A 31 -11.54 -4.64 -4.15
C GLN A 31 -10.74 -3.38 -4.52
N PHE A 32 -10.33 -2.61 -3.51
CA PHE A 32 -9.70 -1.31 -3.65
C PHE A 32 -8.64 -1.10 -2.57
N LYS A 33 -7.40 -0.85 -2.99
CA LYS A 33 -6.28 -0.55 -2.08
C LYS A 33 -6.27 0.92 -1.63
N ASN A 34 -7.43 1.53 -1.43
CA ASN A 34 -7.55 2.95 -1.10
C ASN A 34 -7.26 3.24 0.38
N VAL A 35 -7.07 4.51 0.69
CA VAL A 35 -7.02 5.03 2.07
C VAL A 35 -8.41 4.99 2.69
N ILE A 36 -8.51 4.45 3.90
CA ILE A 36 -9.75 4.37 4.67
C ILE A 36 -9.75 5.48 5.72
N LYS A 37 -10.86 6.23 5.81
CA LYS A 37 -11.05 7.25 6.84
C LYS A 37 -11.83 6.68 8.01
N LYS A 38 -11.41 7.04 9.23
CA LYS A 38 -12.10 6.65 10.48
C LYS A 38 -13.58 7.03 10.46
N ASP A 39 -13.92 8.21 9.99
CA ASP A 39 -15.30 8.69 9.95
C ASP A 39 -16.15 7.88 8.96
N ASP A 40 -15.59 7.49 7.82
CA ASP A 40 -16.29 6.70 6.79
C ASP A 40 -16.49 5.26 7.27
N LEU A 41 -15.49 4.67 7.93
CA LEU A 41 -15.62 3.38 8.61
C LEU A 41 -16.74 3.43 9.66
N THR A 42 -16.75 4.48 10.48
CA THR A 42 -17.73 4.63 11.57
C THR A 42 -19.15 4.79 11.04
N LYS A 43 -19.34 5.55 9.96
CA LYS A 43 -20.65 5.72 9.31
C LYS A 43 -21.13 4.48 8.58
N THR A 44 -20.22 3.63 8.09
CA THR A 44 -20.57 2.46 7.28
C THR A 44 -20.79 1.23 8.15
N VAL A 45 -19.83 0.92 9.03
CA VAL A 45 -19.83 -0.32 9.83
C VAL A 45 -20.54 -0.12 11.17
N PHE A 46 -20.32 1.03 11.81
CA PHE A 46 -20.70 1.24 13.20
C PHE A 46 -21.99 2.04 13.40
N LYS A 47 -22.71 2.32 12.31
CA LYS A 47 -23.98 3.06 12.33
C LYS A 47 -25.02 2.28 13.12
N GLY A 48 -25.56 2.91 14.17
CA GLY A 48 -26.61 2.33 15.03
C GLY A 48 -26.12 1.40 16.13
N LEU A 49 -24.80 1.12 16.23
CA LEU A 49 -24.24 0.19 17.23
C LEU A 49 -23.79 0.87 18.55
N ASN A 50 -23.89 2.20 18.66
CA ASN A 50 -23.50 2.99 19.85
C ASN A 50 -22.14 2.63 20.48
N ILE A 51 -21.15 2.30 19.65
CA ILE A 51 -19.82 1.83 20.08
C ILE A 51 -18.84 2.94 20.49
N GLY A 52 -19.26 4.20 20.59
CA GLY A 52 -18.35 5.34 20.70
C GLY A 52 -17.31 5.24 21.82
N LYS A 53 -17.68 4.66 22.98
CA LYS A 53 -16.77 4.44 24.12
C LYS A 53 -15.89 3.20 23.98
N ASN A 54 -16.29 2.23 23.15
CA ASN A 54 -15.61 0.95 22.97
C ASN A 54 -14.79 0.88 21.68
N TYR A 55 -14.77 1.95 20.88
CA TYR A 55 -14.14 1.98 19.56
C TYR A 55 -12.68 1.50 19.60
N GLU A 56 -11.89 2.00 20.54
CA GLU A 56 -10.46 1.64 20.63
C GLU A 56 -10.27 0.15 20.92
N ARG A 57 -11.04 -0.39 21.86
CA ARG A 57 -11.02 -1.82 22.19
C ARG A 57 -11.45 -2.69 21.01
N ILE A 58 -12.51 -2.29 20.30
CA ILE A 58 -12.98 -2.99 19.09
C ILE A 58 -11.87 -2.97 18.03
N MET A 59 -11.24 -1.81 17.81
CA MET A 59 -10.17 -1.71 16.82
C MET A 59 -8.94 -2.53 17.20
N GLU A 60 -8.60 -2.64 18.48
CA GLU A 60 -7.55 -3.56 18.95
C GLU A 60 -7.88 -5.02 18.63
N ASP A 61 -9.12 -5.44 18.88
CA ASP A 61 -9.60 -6.79 18.52
C ASP A 61 -9.59 -7.00 16.99
N VAL A 62 -9.95 -5.97 16.21
CA VAL A 62 -9.90 -5.99 14.74
C VAL A 62 -8.46 -6.13 14.24
N GLU A 63 -7.53 -5.32 14.75
CA GLU A 63 -6.11 -5.39 14.38
C GLU A 63 -5.51 -6.76 14.70
N ASN A 64 -5.82 -7.30 15.89
CA ASN A 64 -5.41 -8.64 16.29
C ASN A 64 -5.97 -9.72 15.35
N THR A 65 -7.24 -9.60 14.96
CA THR A 65 -7.89 -10.56 14.06
C THR A 65 -7.30 -10.47 12.64
N LEU A 66 -7.11 -9.27 12.11
CA LEU A 66 -6.49 -9.05 10.80
C LEU A 66 -5.08 -9.66 10.76
N LYS A 67 -4.28 -9.42 11.80
CA LYS A 67 -2.89 -9.88 11.85
C LYS A 67 -2.79 -11.39 12.02
N ASN A 68 -3.48 -11.94 13.00
CA ASN A 68 -3.28 -13.34 13.42
C ASN A 68 -4.07 -14.34 12.57
N THR A 69 -5.16 -13.91 11.93
CA THR A 69 -6.02 -14.80 11.13
C THR A 69 -5.82 -14.60 9.63
N PHE A 70 -5.65 -13.35 9.18
CA PHE A 70 -5.63 -13.02 7.75
C PHE A 70 -4.28 -12.52 7.23
N GLY A 71 -3.29 -12.31 8.10
CA GLY A 71 -1.98 -11.79 7.72
C GLY A 71 -1.98 -10.32 7.29
N PHE A 72 -3.03 -9.55 7.60
CA PHE A 72 -3.10 -8.11 7.31
C PHE A 72 -2.83 -7.25 8.55
N SER A 73 -2.37 -6.02 8.35
CA SER A 73 -2.19 -5.04 9.43
C SER A 73 -2.79 -3.68 9.03
N ILE A 74 -3.10 -2.87 10.03
CA ILE A 74 -3.51 -1.47 9.85
C ILE A 74 -2.28 -0.59 10.00
N SER A 75 -1.96 0.20 8.97
CA SER A 75 -0.93 1.25 9.06
C SER A 75 -1.57 2.64 8.94
N TYR A 76 -1.36 3.48 9.96
CA TYR A 76 -1.88 4.84 10.01
C TYR A 76 -0.98 5.79 9.24
N ILE A 77 -1.54 6.52 8.27
CA ILE A 77 -0.77 7.43 7.41
C ILE A 77 -0.32 8.69 8.18
N LYS A 78 -1.09 9.10 9.20
CA LYS A 78 -0.86 10.32 9.98
C LYS A 78 -0.97 10.05 11.48
N SER A 79 -0.29 10.86 12.27
CA SER A 79 -0.32 10.80 13.73
C SER A 79 -1.70 11.04 14.33
N ASP A 80 -2.62 11.67 13.60
CA ASP A 80 -4.01 11.90 14.03
C ASP A 80 -4.88 10.64 14.00
N ARG A 81 -4.36 9.52 13.44
CA ARG A 81 -5.06 8.23 13.29
C ARG A 81 -6.43 8.34 12.62
N LYS A 82 -6.65 9.37 11.79
CA LYS A 82 -7.91 9.55 11.06
C LYS A 82 -7.94 8.81 9.73
N GLN A 83 -6.77 8.45 9.21
CA GLN A 83 -6.60 7.81 7.91
C GLN A 83 -5.61 6.66 8.04
N PHE A 84 -5.97 5.51 7.47
CA PHE A 84 -5.14 4.32 7.50
C PHE A 84 -5.29 3.51 6.22
N ILE A 85 -4.35 2.58 6.03
CA ILE A 85 -4.35 1.59 4.96
C ILE A 85 -4.28 0.19 5.56
N ILE A 86 -4.81 -0.78 4.82
CA ILE A 86 -4.61 -2.20 5.10
C ILE A 86 -3.38 -2.66 4.33
N VAL A 87 -2.40 -3.19 5.06
CA VAL A 87 -1.10 -3.65 4.60
C VAL A 87 -1.07 -5.18 4.63
N ASN A 88 -0.59 -5.79 3.55
CA ASN A 88 -0.34 -7.23 3.53
C ASN A 88 1.00 -7.56 4.20
N ASN A 89 0.98 -8.41 5.24
CA ASN A 89 2.20 -8.89 5.90
C ASN A 89 2.60 -10.30 5.45
N ILE A 90 1.81 -10.94 4.59
CA ILE A 90 2.18 -12.23 4.01
C ILE A 90 3.18 -11.95 2.90
N ASP A 91 4.39 -12.50 3.03
CA ASP A 91 5.42 -12.48 1.99
C ASP A 91 4.80 -12.88 0.64
N ASP A 92 4.96 -12.01 -0.36
CA ASP A 92 4.48 -12.12 -1.76
C ASP A 92 3.94 -13.52 -2.09
N ILE A 93 2.70 -13.83 -1.69
CA ILE A 93 1.88 -14.72 -2.53
C ILE A 93 1.74 -13.87 -3.76
N ASP A 94 2.42 -14.23 -4.85
CA ASP A 94 2.45 -13.46 -6.09
C ASP A 94 1.01 -13.16 -6.52
N VAL A 95 0.48 -12.00 -6.07
CA VAL A 95 -0.92 -11.57 -6.30
C VAL A 95 -1.15 -11.31 -7.80
N LEU A 96 -0.10 -11.43 -8.61
CA LEU A 96 -0.17 -11.57 -10.06
C LEU A 96 -1.11 -12.71 -10.47
N GLU A 97 -1.25 -13.77 -9.67
CA GLU A 97 -2.03 -14.96 -10.04
C GLU A 97 -3.55 -14.84 -9.79
N PHE A 98 -4.00 -13.92 -8.93
CA PHE A 98 -5.41 -13.89 -8.51
C PHE A 98 -6.30 -12.90 -9.27
N ASN A 99 -5.74 -12.12 -10.20
CA ASN A 99 -6.54 -11.22 -11.04
C ASN A 99 -6.15 -11.37 -12.51
N SER A 100 -7.07 -11.87 -13.33
CA SER A 100 -6.89 -12.02 -14.78
C SER A 100 -7.21 -10.75 -15.57
N SER A 101 -7.25 -9.57 -14.91
CA SER A 101 -7.57 -8.31 -15.59
C SER A 101 -6.37 -7.76 -16.36
N GLU A 102 -6.62 -7.03 -17.44
CA GLU A 102 -5.58 -6.31 -18.19
C GLU A 102 -4.82 -5.29 -17.33
N GLU A 103 -5.33 -4.91 -16.15
CA GLU A 103 -4.66 -4.05 -15.17
C GLU A 103 -3.63 -4.82 -14.34
N SER A 104 -3.86 -6.11 -14.07
CA SER A 104 -2.99 -6.92 -13.21
C SER A 104 -1.61 -7.14 -13.84
N LYS A 105 -1.53 -7.24 -15.18
CA LYS A 105 -0.25 -7.36 -15.89
C LYS A 105 0.65 -6.13 -15.71
N TYR A 106 0.09 -4.94 -15.44
CA TYR A 106 0.87 -3.74 -15.18
C TYR A 106 1.35 -3.65 -13.74
N ARG A 107 0.72 -4.36 -12.77
CA ARG A 107 1.18 -4.42 -11.38
C ARG A 107 2.59 -4.98 -11.24
N ILE A 108 3.06 -5.79 -12.19
CA ILE A 108 4.45 -6.28 -12.22
C ILE A 108 5.48 -5.14 -12.24
N LEU A 109 5.12 -3.96 -12.75
CA LEU A 109 6.00 -2.79 -12.81
C LEU A 109 6.25 -2.17 -11.44
N LEU A 110 5.47 -2.52 -10.42
CA LEU A 110 5.65 -1.99 -9.08
C LEU A 110 7.00 -2.39 -8.48
N LYS A 111 7.41 -3.66 -8.66
CA LYS A 111 8.69 -4.20 -8.18
C LYS A 111 9.90 -3.40 -8.72
N PRO A 112 10.08 -3.19 -10.05
CA PRO A 112 11.17 -2.40 -10.57
C PRO A 112 11.09 -0.90 -10.23
N ILE A 113 9.89 -0.31 -10.12
CA ILE A 113 9.74 1.10 -9.69
C ILE A 113 10.22 1.29 -8.25
N ILE A 114 9.76 0.44 -7.33
CA ILE A 114 10.20 0.48 -5.92
C ILE A 114 11.70 0.23 -5.85
N GLY A 115 12.22 -0.73 -6.60
CA GLY A 115 13.65 -0.99 -6.72
C GLY A 115 14.45 0.25 -7.16
N ALA A 116 13.98 0.96 -8.19
CA ALA A 116 14.61 2.19 -8.65
C ALA A 116 14.63 3.27 -7.56
N LEU A 117 13.49 3.50 -6.89
CA LEU A 117 13.38 4.50 -5.82
C LEU A 117 14.26 4.16 -4.61
N VAL A 118 14.29 2.89 -4.19
CA VAL A 118 15.16 2.40 -3.10
C VAL A 118 16.63 2.56 -3.46
N MET A 119 17.02 2.22 -4.68
CA MET A 119 18.42 2.31 -5.10
C MET A 119 18.88 3.74 -5.36
N LEU A 120 18.00 4.61 -5.90
CA LEU A 120 18.31 6.01 -6.16
C LEU A 120 18.32 6.84 -4.88
N ARG A 121 17.47 6.51 -3.89
CA ARG A 121 17.31 7.24 -2.61
C ARG A 121 16.97 8.72 -2.76
N THR A 122 16.58 9.14 -3.96
CA THR A 122 16.12 10.48 -4.27
C THR A 122 14.78 10.36 -4.96
N PRO A 123 13.93 11.40 -4.87
CA PRO A 123 12.76 11.49 -5.73
C PRO A 123 13.18 11.35 -7.21
N ILE A 124 12.31 10.73 -8.01
CA ILE A 124 12.52 10.54 -9.46
C ILE A 124 11.57 11.50 -10.18
N SER A 125 12.07 12.30 -11.12
CA SER A 125 11.19 13.19 -11.89
C SER A 125 10.26 12.36 -12.77
N GLU A 126 9.12 12.92 -13.14
CA GLU A 126 8.17 12.23 -14.02
C GLU A 126 8.82 11.79 -15.35
N GLY A 127 9.65 12.64 -15.97
CA GLY A 127 10.37 12.26 -17.19
C GLY A 127 11.38 11.13 -16.97
N GLN A 128 12.11 11.14 -15.85
CA GLN A 128 13.04 10.06 -15.50
C GLN A 128 12.30 8.73 -15.27
N MET A 129 11.12 8.77 -14.65
CA MET A 129 10.29 7.58 -14.43
C MET A 129 9.92 6.92 -15.76
N TRP A 130 9.50 7.71 -16.75
CA TRP A 130 9.15 7.19 -18.08
C TRP A 130 10.35 6.57 -18.80
N ASN A 131 11.53 7.21 -18.71
CA ASN A 131 12.76 6.67 -19.30
C ASN A 131 13.18 5.34 -18.65
N ILE A 132 12.98 5.19 -17.33
CA ILE A 132 13.24 3.93 -16.63
C ILE A 132 12.28 2.84 -17.12
N LEU A 133 11.01 3.17 -17.27
CA LEU A 133 9.95 2.20 -17.61
C LEU A 133 9.90 1.79 -19.08
N GLU A 134 10.45 2.59 -19.99
CA GLU A 134 10.47 2.30 -21.44
C GLU A 134 11.07 0.93 -21.76
N LYS A 135 12.18 0.57 -21.11
CA LYS A 135 12.81 -0.76 -21.30
C LYS A 135 11.95 -1.91 -20.77
N PHE A 136 11.23 -1.69 -19.68
CA PHE A 136 10.31 -2.69 -19.13
C PHE A 136 9.08 -2.86 -20.02
N ALA A 137 8.56 -1.75 -20.56
CA ALA A 137 7.44 -1.76 -21.49
C ALA A 137 7.72 -2.61 -22.72
N LEU A 138 8.88 -2.42 -23.35
CA LEU A 138 9.31 -3.22 -24.50
C LEU A 138 9.49 -4.70 -24.13
N LYS A 139 10.15 -5.00 -23.01
CA LYS A 139 10.42 -6.38 -22.59
C LYS A 139 9.15 -7.15 -22.22
N LEU A 140 8.17 -6.47 -21.63
CA LEU A 140 6.92 -7.07 -21.13
C LEU A 140 5.75 -6.89 -22.11
N ASN A 141 5.99 -6.31 -23.28
CA ASN A 141 4.97 -5.98 -24.28
C ASN A 141 3.79 -5.18 -23.68
N LEU A 142 4.10 -4.12 -22.94
CA LEU A 142 3.14 -3.24 -22.27
C LEU A 142 3.07 -1.88 -22.98
N GLU A 143 1.87 -1.29 -23.01
CA GLU A 143 1.67 0.01 -23.66
C GLU A 143 2.10 1.17 -22.75
N MET A 144 3.00 2.03 -23.25
CA MET A 144 3.56 3.13 -22.46
C MET A 144 2.51 4.12 -21.96
N ASP A 145 1.46 4.40 -22.73
CA ASP A 145 0.42 5.34 -22.29
C ASP A 145 -0.42 4.78 -21.15
N TYR A 146 -0.67 3.46 -21.17
CA TYR A 146 -1.35 2.79 -20.06
C TYR A 146 -0.45 2.68 -18.83
N ILE A 147 0.87 2.45 -18.99
CA ILE A 147 1.84 2.52 -17.90
C ILE A 147 1.75 3.86 -17.18
N LYS A 148 1.73 4.98 -17.92
CA LYS A 148 1.63 6.32 -17.32
C LYS A 148 0.33 6.48 -16.51
N GLN A 149 -0.78 5.97 -17.03
CA GLN A 149 -2.08 6.01 -16.34
C GLN A 149 -2.06 5.21 -15.03
N ILE A 150 -1.56 3.97 -15.06
CA ILE A 150 -1.47 3.11 -13.87
C ILE A 150 -0.50 3.68 -12.84
N VAL A 151 0.66 4.16 -13.27
CA VAL A 151 1.68 4.69 -12.36
C VAL A 151 1.22 5.98 -11.68
N LYS A 152 0.56 6.90 -12.40
CA LYS A 152 0.04 8.16 -11.83
C LYS A 152 -1.29 7.99 -11.11
N GLY A 153 -2.11 7.05 -11.55
CA GLY A 153 -3.44 6.78 -11.03
C GLY A 153 -3.36 5.73 -9.92
N ASP A 154 -3.33 4.48 -10.31
CA ASP A 154 -3.47 3.34 -9.42
C ASP A 154 -2.37 3.23 -8.38
N PHE A 155 -1.09 3.33 -8.76
CA PHE A 155 0.00 3.18 -7.79
C PHE A 155 0.08 4.34 -6.79
N VAL A 156 -0.37 5.54 -7.18
CA VAL A 156 -0.49 6.69 -6.28
C VAL A 156 -1.71 6.54 -5.38
N ARG A 157 -2.86 6.18 -5.95
CA ARG A 157 -4.11 5.95 -5.22
C ARG A 157 -3.95 4.84 -4.18
N ASP A 158 -3.33 3.72 -4.57
CA ASP A 158 -3.02 2.57 -3.73
C ASP A 158 -1.92 2.88 -2.68
N GLN A 159 -1.39 4.10 -2.65
CA GLN A 159 -0.36 4.57 -1.71
C GLN A 159 0.99 3.86 -1.80
N TYR A 160 1.28 3.17 -2.90
CA TYR A 160 2.63 2.66 -3.16
C TYR A 160 3.59 3.76 -3.61
N LEU A 161 3.07 4.77 -4.33
CA LEU A 161 3.82 5.93 -4.78
C LEU A 161 3.18 7.20 -4.21
N GLN A 162 4.01 8.23 -4.03
CA GLN A 162 3.54 9.60 -3.93
C GLN A 162 3.96 10.34 -5.18
N PHE A 163 3.04 11.12 -5.75
CA PHE A 163 3.29 12.00 -6.88
C PHE A 163 3.00 13.43 -6.45
N LYS A 164 4.05 14.23 -6.28
CA LYS A 164 3.94 15.58 -5.72
C LYS A 164 4.83 16.56 -6.47
N ILE A 165 4.46 17.83 -6.41
CA ILE A 165 5.36 18.92 -6.79
C ILE A 165 6.45 19.00 -5.71
N THR A 166 7.71 19.13 -6.11
CA THR A 166 8.81 19.36 -5.15
C THR A 166 8.99 20.85 -4.92
N ASP A 167 9.11 21.25 -3.66
CA ASP A 167 9.44 22.63 -3.24
C ASP A 167 10.95 22.82 -3.05
N ASP A 168 11.76 21.78 -3.34
CA ASP A 168 13.20 21.79 -3.11
C ASP A 168 13.94 22.65 -4.14
N THR A 169 14.39 23.82 -3.69
CA THR A 169 15.12 24.81 -4.49
C THR A 169 16.45 24.29 -5.04
N THR A 170 17.03 23.23 -4.46
CA THR A 170 18.25 22.58 -5.02
C THR A 170 17.97 21.75 -6.26
N ILE A 171 16.72 21.37 -6.48
CA ILE A 171 16.25 20.63 -7.67
C ILE A 171 15.82 21.61 -8.79
N MET A 172 15.67 22.90 -8.48
CA MET A 172 15.19 23.95 -9.39
C MET A 172 16.25 24.48 -10.39
N LEU A 173 17.33 23.74 -10.63
CA LEU A 173 18.38 24.15 -11.58
C LEU A 173 18.06 23.82 -13.06
N ASP A 174 16.83 23.37 -13.37
CA ASP A 174 16.34 23.32 -14.76
C ASP A 174 14.86 23.81 -14.83
N PRO A 175 14.63 25.10 -15.13
CA PRO A 175 13.29 25.72 -15.16
C PRO A 175 12.34 25.17 -16.23
N GLU A 176 12.81 24.34 -17.17
CA GLU A 176 12.00 23.82 -18.28
C GLU A 176 11.60 22.33 -18.12
N LYS A 177 12.01 21.65 -17.03
CA LYS A 177 11.83 20.19 -16.90
C LYS A 177 11.11 19.75 -15.62
N THR A 178 9.81 19.51 -15.78
CA THR A 178 8.89 18.70 -14.94
C THR A 178 8.85 18.99 -13.44
N SER A 179 7.79 19.69 -13.00
CA SER A 179 7.52 20.05 -11.61
C SER A 179 7.20 18.87 -10.69
N TYR A 180 6.89 17.69 -11.24
CA TYR A 180 6.37 16.55 -10.48
C TYR A 180 7.37 15.41 -10.30
N TRP A 181 7.37 14.86 -9.09
CA TRP A 181 8.32 13.87 -8.63
C TRP A 181 7.61 12.69 -7.96
N PHE A 182 8.19 11.51 -8.15
CA PHE A 182 7.77 10.26 -7.52
C PHE A 182 8.64 9.94 -6.32
N THR A 183 8.00 9.56 -5.21
CA THR A 183 8.66 8.97 -4.02
C THR A 183 7.92 7.72 -3.58
N LEU A 184 8.52 6.93 -2.70
CA LEU A 184 7.83 5.82 -2.04
C LEU A 184 6.64 6.36 -1.23
N GLY A 185 5.48 5.73 -1.40
CA GLY A 185 4.30 5.98 -0.60
C GLY A 185 4.28 5.15 0.68
N PRO A 186 3.38 5.46 1.62
CA PRO A 186 3.35 4.82 2.93
C PRO A 186 3.12 3.30 2.82
N ARG A 187 2.35 2.81 1.84
CA ARG A 187 2.16 1.37 1.66
C ARG A 187 3.45 0.67 1.23
N ALA A 188 4.22 1.28 0.33
CA ALA A 188 5.49 0.71 -0.10
C ALA A 188 6.52 0.68 1.05
N LEU A 189 6.46 1.64 1.99
CA LEU A 189 7.34 1.65 3.15
C LEU A 189 7.02 0.52 4.15
N GLU A 190 5.78 0.07 4.20
CA GLU A 190 5.32 -1.00 5.09
C GLU A 190 5.41 -2.39 4.45
N GLU A 191 4.97 -2.54 3.20
CA GLU A 191 4.90 -3.84 2.51
C GLU A 191 6.24 -4.25 1.88
N CYS A 192 7.14 -3.31 1.59
CA CYS A 192 8.40 -3.63 0.91
C CYS A 192 9.59 -3.54 1.85
N ASP A 193 10.20 -4.70 2.12
CA ASP A 193 11.52 -4.76 2.76
C ASP A 193 12.58 -4.19 1.80
N GLN A 194 12.94 -2.93 2.03
CA GLN A 194 13.94 -2.21 1.26
C GLN A 194 15.33 -2.87 1.37
N MET A 195 15.62 -3.54 2.49
CA MET A 195 16.86 -4.28 2.68
C MET A 195 16.85 -5.56 1.83
N ALA A 196 15.71 -6.26 1.74
CA ALA A 196 15.54 -7.39 0.83
C ALA A 196 15.67 -6.96 -0.65
N VAL A 197 15.12 -5.80 -1.03
CA VAL A 197 15.32 -5.22 -2.37
C VAL A 197 16.81 -5.00 -2.64
N LEU A 198 17.54 -4.41 -1.69
CA LEU A 198 18.97 -4.19 -1.83
C LEU A 198 19.77 -5.50 -1.94
N ASN A 199 19.39 -6.53 -1.17
CA ASN A 199 20.00 -7.86 -1.25
C ASN A 199 19.81 -8.48 -2.64
N ARG A 200 18.60 -8.46 -3.19
CA ARG A 200 18.30 -8.96 -4.55
C ARG A 200 19.10 -8.22 -5.63
N VAL A 201 19.26 -6.91 -5.48
CA VAL A 201 20.14 -6.12 -6.38
C VAL A 201 21.60 -6.54 -6.21
N GLY A 202 22.05 -6.78 -4.99
CA GLY A 202 23.38 -7.30 -4.71
C GLY A 202 23.66 -8.63 -5.38
N GLU A 203 22.72 -9.57 -5.31
CA GLU A 203 22.80 -10.87 -5.98
C GLU A 203 22.99 -10.73 -7.49
N LEU A 204 22.23 -9.83 -8.14
CA LEU A 204 22.35 -9.56 -9.58
C LEU A 204 23.76 -9.10 -9.97
N TYR A 205 24.43 -8.33 -9.10
CA TYR A 205 25.79 -7.83 -9.34
C TYR A 205 26.88 -8.68 -8.67
N ASN A 206 26.53 -9.82 -8.08
CA ASN A 206 27.41 -10.67 -7.27
C ASN A 206 28.19 -9.87 -6.19
N LYS A 207 27.48 -8.99 -5.48
CA LYS A 207 28.03 -8.13 -4.42
C LYS A 207 27.14 -8.16 -3.17
N PRO A 208 27.71 -8.12 -1.96
CA PRO A 208 26.90 -8.00 -0.76
C PRO A 208 26.23 -6.62 -0.70
N ALA A 209 25.06 -6.52 -0.07
CA ALA A 209 24.33 -5.26 0.10
C ALA A 209 25.18 -4.14 0.74
N LYS A 210 26.09 -4.50 1.65
CA LYS A 210 27.06 -3.59 2.28
C LYS A 210 27.97 -2.85 1.28
N SER A 211 28.19 -3.42 0.08
CA SER A 211 28.98 -2.77 -0.97
C SER A 211 28.29 -1.52 -1.51
N PHE A 212 26.96 -1.42 -1.43
CA PHE A 212 26.19 -0.23 -1.81
C PHE A 212 26.13 0.75 -0.64
N LYS A 213 27.30 1.25 -0.21
CA LYS A 213 27.50 2.02 1.03
C LYS A 213 26.43 3.09 1.28
N ARG A 214 26.12 3.90 0.25
CA ARG A 214 25.13 4.99 0.32
C ARG A 214 23.71 4.49 0.65
N VAL A 215 23.28 3.41 0.01
CA VAL A 215 21.94 2.85 0.21
C VAL A 215 21.89 2.08 1.52
N TYR A 216 22.87 1.20 1.76
CA TYR A 216 22.95 0.38 2.97
C TYR A 216 22.98 1.22 4.25
N ALA A 217 23.82 2.26 4.32
CA ALA A 217 23.92 3.14 5.49
C ALA A 217 22.62 3.88 5.81
N ALA A 218 21.75 4.06 4.82
CA ALA A 218 20.48 4.76 4.97
C ALA A 218 19.29 3.80 5.16
N LEU A 219 19.51 2.48 5.19
CA LEU A 219 18.51 1.45 5.52
C LEU A 219 18.69 0.86 6.92
N ILE A 220 19.88 1.00 7.51
CA ILE A 220 20.20 0.49 8.86
C ILE A 220 19.97 1.53 9.98
N LYS A 221 19.39 2.69 9.65
CA LYS A 221 19.05 3.75 10.59
C LYS A 221 17.61 3.62 11.04
#